data_AF-A0A2I4FPH1-F1
#
_entry.id   AF-A0A2I4FPH1-F1
#
_cell.length_a   1.000
_cell.length_b   1.000
_cell.length_c   1.000
_cell.angle_alpha   90.00
_cell.angle_beta   90.00
_cell.angle_gamma   90.00
#
_symmetry.space_group_name_H-M   'P 1'
#
loop_
_entity.id
_entity.type
_entity.pdbx_description
1 polymer ?
#
loop_
_entity_poly.entity_id
_entity_poly.type
_entity_poly.pdbx_seq_one_letter_code
_entity_poly.pdbx_strand_id
1 'polypeptide(L)'
;MIRYIVIPLWRGSGYTTMFAQVQMPHIIFTDLEDYMARGTQAAPYFTLSYYKEFAERKGLVLIGGDVVFTSKVGDTEAKWLLETAESFYLNDARYKLVEQFNKKTHDFEFKDVLQALDMPVICKKTGTSVNIERERRI
;
A
#
# COMPACT_ATOMS: atom_id res chain seq x y z
N MET A 1 -4.23 -0.11 -16.85
CA MET A 1 -3.38 0.83 -16.10
C MET A 1 -3.24 0.29 -14.69
N ILE A 2 -2.02 0.23 -14.16
CA ILE A 2 -1.74 -0.28 -12.82
C ILE A 2 -1.96 0.88 -11.84
N ARG A 3 -2.90 0.70 -10.92
CA ARG A 3 -3.35 1.76 -10.02
C ARG A 3 -3.34 1.35 -8.56
N TYR A 4 -3.29 0.06 -8.24
CA TYR A 4 -3.54 -0.37 -6.87
C TYR A 4 -2.41 -1.25 -6.35
N ILE A 5 -2.13 -1.15 -5.06
CA ILE A 5 -1.24 -2.06 -4.36
C ILE A 5 -1.72 -2.20 -2.92
N VAL A 6 -1.54 -3.39 -2.35
CA VAL A 6 -1.72 -3.64 -0.92
C VAL A 6 -0.37 -3.76 -0.23
N ILE A 7 -0.20 -3.08 0.90
CA ILE A 7 1.04 -3.03 1.66
C ILE A 7 0.74 -3.40 3.12
N PRO A 8 1.38 -4.44 3.68
CA PRO A 8 1.25 -4.75 5.10
C PRO A 8 1.92 -3.66 5.94
N LEU A 9 1.24 -3.13 6.95
CA LEU A 9 1.81 -2.15 7.88
C LEU A 9 1.82 -2.75 9.29
N TRP A 10 3.01 -2.79 9.91
CA TRP A 10 3.21 -3.37 11.24
C TRP A 10 2.29 -2.76 12.30
N ARG A 11 1.64 -3.61 13.10
CA ARG A 11 0.73 -3.22 14.19
C ARG A 11 0.93 -4.17 15.36
N GLY A 12 1.69 -3.73 16.37
CA GLY A 12 2.00 -4.58 17.54
C GLY A 12 2.63 -5.90 17.12
N SER A 13 1.96 -7.01 17.42
CA SER A 13 2.40 -8.37 17.07
C SER A 13 1.91 -8.86 15.70
N GLY A 14 1.36 -7.98 14.85
CA GLY A 14 0.76 -8.31 13.56
C GLY A 14 0.92 -7.19 12.54
N TYR A 15 0.03 -7.17 11.56
CA TYR A 15 -0.05 -6.10 10.57
C TYR A 15 -1.52 -5.79 10.24
N THR A 16 -1.77 -4.54 9.85
CA THR A 16 -2.94 -4.19 9.05
C THR A 16 -2.54 -4.14 7.57
N THR A 17 -3.51 -4.23 6.66
CA THR A 17 -3.25 -4.10 5.23
C THR A 17 -3.65 -2.71 4.78
N MET A 18 -2.70 -1.93 4.27
CA MET A 18 -2.96 -0.65 3.63
C MET A 18 -3.27 -0.86 2.15
N PHE A 19 -4.37 -0.30 1.68
CA PHE A 19 -4.71 -0.20 0.27
C PHE A 19 -4.20 1.15 -0.27
N ALA A 20 -3.31 1.11 -1.26
CA ALA A 20 -2.77 2.29 -1.90
C ALA A 20 -3.31 2.45 -3.32
N GLN A 21 -3.85 3.63 -3.61
CA GLN A 21 -4.34 4.04 -4.92
C GLN A 21 -3.35 5.02 -5.55
N VAL A 22 -2.69 4.58 -6.62
CA VAL A 22 -1.77 5.37 -7.44
C VAL A 22 -2.55 6.11 -8.52
N GLN A 23 -2.61 7.42 -8.35
CA GLN A 23 -3.24 8.38 -9.24
C GLN A 23 -2.25 9.50 -9.49
N MET A 24 -1.21 9.23 -10.29
CA MET A 24 -0.11 10.18 -10.49
C MET A 24 -0.64 11.60 -10.81
N PRO A 25 -0.13 12.64 -10.13
CA PRO A 25 1.07 12.64 -9.29
C PRO A 25 0.85 12.29 -7.80
N HIS A 26 -0.27 11.63 -7.44
CA HIS A 26 -0.61 11.31 -6.06
C HIS A 26 -0.66 9.81 -5.77
N ILE A 27 -0.40 9.45 -4.51
CA ILE A 27 -0.70 8.11 -3.97
C ILE A 27 -1.52 8.29 -2.70
N ILE A 28 -2.64 7.57 -2.60
CA ILE A 28 -3.56 7.64 -1.46
C ILE A 28 -3.52 6.32 -0.73
N PHE A 29 -3.20 6.32 0.57
CA PHE A 29 -3.18 5.14 1.42
C PHE A 29 -4.39 5.17 2.36
N THR A 30 -5.13 4.07 2.38
CA THR A 30 -6.29 3.86 3.25
C THR A 30 -6.17 2.47 3.87
N ASP A 31 -6.69 2.25 5.07
CA ASP A 31 -6.82 0.89 5.59
C ASP A 31 -7.74 0.07 4.67
N LEU A 32 -7.35 -1.17 4.34
CA LEU A 32 -8.08 -2.00 3.39
C LEU A 32 -9.47 -2.36 3.89
N GLU A 33 -9.64 -2.64 5.19
CA GLU A 33 -10.95 -2.96 5.77
C GLU A 33 -11.89 -1.76 5.70
N ASP A 34 -11.35 -0.57 5.97
CA ASP A 34 -12.09 0.68 5.83
C ASP A 34 -12.50 0.97 4.38
N TYR A 35 -11.60 0.72 3.43
CA TYR A 35 -11.91 0.85 2.00
C TYR A 35 -12.96 -0.16 1.55
N MET A 36 -12.88 -1.41 2.00
CA MET A 36 -13.91 -2.41 1.70
C MET A 36 -15.28 -2.04 2.28
N ALA A 37 -15.31 -1.40 3.45
CA ALA A 37 -16.56 -0.99 4.10
C ALA A 37 -17.19 0.26 3.47
N ARG A 38 -16.39 1.21 2.99
CA ARG A 38 -16.86 2.56 2.59
C ARG A 38 -16.54 2.96 1.16
N GLY A 39 -15.79 2.13 0.43
CA GLY A 39 -15.32 2.42 -0.92
C GLY A 39 -14.55 3.74 -1.00
N THR A 40 -14.87 4.55 -2.00
CA THR A 40 -14.25 5.87 -2.22
C THR A 40 -14.58 6.92 -1.15
N GLN A 41 -15.51 6.63 -0.24
CA GLN A 41 -15.81 7.49 0.91
C GLN A 41 -14.94 7.15 2.13
N ALA A 42 -14.09 6.12 2.04
CA ALA A 42 -13.13 5.83 3.10
C ALA A 42 -12.10 6.97 3.18
N ALA A 43 -11.94 7.52 4.39
CA ALA A 43 -11.00 8.61 4.60
C ALA A 43 -9.55 8.12 4.41
N PRO A 44 -8.70 8.87 3.70
CA PRO A 44 -7.30 8.50 3.54
C PRO A 44 -6.59 8.59 4.88
N TYR A 45 -5.65 7.68 5.12
CA TYR A 45 -4.81 7.69 6.32
C TYR A 45 -3.54 8.49 6.08
N PHE A 46 -2.98 8.35 4.87
CA PHE A 46 -1.75 9.00 4.43
C PHE A 46 -1.84 9.29 2.92
N THR A 47 -1.30 10.42 2.48
CA THR A 47 -1.23 10.76 1.05
C THR A 47 0.15 11.23 0.66
N LEU A 48 0.56 10.92 -0.58
CA LEU A 48 1.80 11.38 -1.18
C LEU A 48 1.50 12.25 -2.39
N SER A 49 2.31 13.28 -2.59
CA SER A 49 2.29 14.16 -3.76
C SER A 49 3.69 14.31 -4.34
N TYR A 50 3.82 14.08 -5.65
CA TYR A 50 5.07 14.18 -6.39
C TYR A 50 5.13 15.48 -7.21
N TYR A 51 6.02 16.39 -6.81
CA TYR A 51 6.25 17.70 -7.44
C TYR A 51 7.41 17.61 -8.43
N LYS A 52 7.13 17.77 -9.72
CA LYS A 52 8.06 17.54 -10.84
C LYS A 52 8.61 18.82 -11.48
N GLU A 53 8.33 19.98 -10.92
CA GLU A 53 8.71 21.30 -11.42
C GLU A 53 10.23 21.47 -11.57
N PHE A 54 11.01 20.69 -10.81
CA PHE A 54 12.47 20.68 -10.86
C PHE A 54 13.05 19.50 -11.65
N ALA A 55 12.24 18.61 -12.20
CA ALA A 55 12.71 17.38 -12.83
C ALA A 55 13.53 17.68 -14.09
N GLU A 56 13.01 18.51 -14.99
CA GLU A 56 13.69 18.81 -16.27
C GLU A 56 14.95 19.66 -16.08
N ARG A 57 14.90 20.65 -15.17
CA ARG A 57 15.99 21.63 -15.00
C ARG A 57 17.06 21.20 -14.02
N LYS A 58 16.71 20.37 -13.03
CA LYS A 58 17.60 20.01 -11.92
C LYS A 58 17.73 18.49 -11.73
N GLY A 59 17.02 17.67 -12.50
CA GLY A 59 16.98 16.22 -12.29
C GLY A 59 16.39 15.81 -10.94
N LEU A 60 15.52 16.65 -10.35
CA LEU A 60 15.02 16.48 -8.98
C LEU A 60 13.48 16.45 -8.95
N VAL A 61 12.92 15.51 -8.20
CA VAL A 61 11.48 15.45 -7.86
C VAL A 61 11.36 15.61 -6.35
N LEU A 62 10.45 16.47 -5.89
CA LEU A 62 10.13 16.60 -4.48
C LEU A 62 8.92 15.76 -4.14
N ILE A 63 8.92 15.14 -2.96
CA ILE A 63 7.82 14.32 -2.47
C ILE A 63 7.33 14.92 -1.16
N GLY A 64 6.04 15.25 -1.12
CA GLY A 64 5.35 15.67 0.10
C GLY A 64 4.44 14.54 0.59
N GLY A 65 4.51 14.25 1.89
CA GLY A 65 3.64 13.27 2.54
C GLY A 65 2.78 13.92 3.61
N ASP A 66 1.46 13.76 3.51
CA ASP A 66 0.49 14.30 4.46
C ASP A 66 -0.18 13.15 5.24
N VAL A 67 0.07 13.09 6.55
CA VAL A 67 -0.60 12.16 7.46
C VAL A 67 -1.95 12.75 7.86
N VAL A 68 -3.02 12.21 7.28
CA VAL A 68 -4.39 12.74 7.48
C VAL A 68 -4.99 12.23 8.78
N PHE A 69 -4.71 10.98 9.16
CA PHE A 69 -5.21 10.36 10.40
C PHE A 69 -4.03 10.06 11.33
N THR A 70 -3.57 11.07 12.07
CA THR A 70 -2.39 10.99 12.97
C THR A 70 -2.55 10.00 14.11
N SER A 71 -3.78 9.62 14.46
CA SER A 71 -4.07 8.53 15.43
C SER A 71 -3.92 7.14 14.84
N LYS A 72 -3.83 7.02 13.51
CA LYS A 72 -3.79 5.75 12.77
C LYS A 72 -2.46 5.49 12.10
N VAL A 73 -1.74 6.53 11.68
CA VAL A 73 -0.42 6.43 11.03
C VAL A 73 0.50 7.44 11.69
N GLY A 74 1.68 6.99 12.15
CA GLY A 74 2.75 7.87 12.65
C GLY A 74 3.81 8.19 11.60
N ASP A 75 4.71 9.13 11.89
CA ASP A 75 5.72 9.61 10.93
C ASP A 75 6.64 8.50 10.40
N THR A 76 7.14 7.63 11.27
CA THR A 76 7.99 6.49 10.88
C THR A 76 7.24 5.52 9.97
N GLU A 77 5.94 5.33 10.20
CA GLU A 77 5.09 4.46 9.40
C GLU A 77 4.77 5.08 8.05
N ALA A 78 4.51 6.38 8.01
CA ALA A 78 4.31 7.15 6.79
C ALA A 78 5.55 7.09 5.90
N LYS A 79 6.74 7.29 6.48
CA LYS A 79 8.02 7.13 5.78
C LYS A 79 8.19 5.71 5.24
N TRP A 80 7.91 4.71 6.07
CA TRP A 80 8.00 3.31 5.65
C TRP A 80 7.03 2.96 4.53
N LEU A 81 5.80 3.49 4.55
CA LEU A 81 4.81 3.32 3.48
C LEU A 81 5.28 3.96 2.16
N LEU A 82 5.88 5.15 2.23
CA LEU A 82 6.50 5.81 1.07
C LEU A 82 7.59 4.95 0.45
N GLU A 83 8.62 4.60 1.24
CA GLU A 83 9.77 3.81 0.76
C GLU A 83 9.32 2.44 0.23
N THR A 84 8.35 1.83 0.90
CA THR A 84 7.78 0.55 0.47
C THR A 84 7.05 0.70 -0.86
N ALA A 85 6.14 1.66 -1.00
CA ALA A 85 5.43 1.91 -2.25
C ALA A 85 6.40 2.16 -3.41
N GLU A 86 7.43 2.99 -3.22
CA GLU A 86 8.46 3.24 -4.24
C GLU A 86 9.20 1.96 -4.62
N SER A 87 9.58 1.14 -3.63
CA SER A 87 10.28 -0.12 -3.90
C SER A 87 9.48 -1.08 -4.78
N PHE A 88 8.14 -1.06 -4.70
CA PHE A 88 7.28 -1.87 -5.55
C PHE A 88 7.23 -1.39 -7.00
N TYR A 89 7.45 -0.11 -7.26
CA TYR A 89 7.49 0.45 -8.61
C TYR A 89 8.90 0.51 -9.20
N LEU A 90 9.95 0.49 -8.37
CA LEU A 90 11.35 0.60 -8.81
C LEU A 90 12.09 -0.74 -8.91
N ASN A 91 11.54 -1.81 -8.33
CA ASN A 91 12.14 -3.15 -8.38
C ASN A 91 11.30 -4.10 -9.23
N ASP A 92 11.87 -4.68 -10.28
CA ASP A 92 11.16 -5.55 -11.23
C ASP A 92 10.50 -6.77 -10.58
N ALA A 93 11.13 -7.36 -9.55
CA ALA A 93 10.57 -8.52 -8.87
C ALA A 93 9.34 -8.14 -8.03
N ARG A 94 9.41 -7.00 -7.32
CA ARG A 94 8.28 -6.46 -6.55
C ARG A 94 7.17 -5.94 -7.46
N TYR A 95 7.53 -5.33 -8.59
CA TYR A 95 6.57 -4.80 -9.55
C TYR A 95 5.65 -5.88 -10.14
N LYS A 96 6.13 -7.12 -10.29
CA LYS A 96 5.30 -8.27 -10.69
C LYS A 96 4.10 -8.47 -9.76
N LEU A 97 4.26 -8.24 -8.46
CA LEU A 97 3.15 -8.36 -7.49
C LEU A 97 2.10 -7.26 -7.73
N VAL A 98 2.54 -6.05 -8.10
CA VAL A 98 1.63 -4.96 -8.48
C VAL A 98 0.89 -5.31 -9.77
N GLU A 99 1.58 -5.87 -10.76
CA GLU A 99 0.94 -6.32 -12.00
C GLU A 99 -0.08 -7.44 -11.77
N GLN A 100 0.27 -8.43 -10.95
CA GLN A 100 -0.63 -9.51 -10.57
C GLN A 100 -1.87 -8.96 -9.89
N PHE A 101 -1.70 -8.09 -8.88
CA PHE A 101 -2.81 -7.46 -8.17
C PHE A 101 -3.77 -6.69 -9.11
N ASN A 102 -3.27 -6.05 -10.16
CA ASN A 102 -4.12 -5.21 -11.04
C ASN A 102 -4.66 -5.93 -12.27
N LYS A 103 -3.99 -6.98 -12.77
CA LYS A 103 -4.28 -7.59 -14.08
C LYS A 103 -4.50 -9.09 -14.02
N LYS A 104 -3.96 -9.77 -13.01
CA LYS A 104 -3.98 -11.23 -12.86
C LYS A 104 -4.33 -11.58 -11.41
N THR A 105 -5.46 -11.07 -10.94
CA THR A 105 -5.88 -11.17 -9.53
C THR A 105 -5.95 -12.62 -9.02
N HIS A 106 -6.23 -13.58 -9.91
CA HIS A 106 -6.19 -15.01 -9.59
C HIS A 106 -4.80 -15.56 -9.25
N ASP A 107 -3.73 -14.94 -9.77
CA ASP A 107 -2.34 -15.30 -9.51
C ASP A 107 -1.75 -14.54 -8.31
N PHE A 108 -2.49 -13.58 -7.76
CA PHE A 108 -2.01 -12.75 -6.66
C PHE A 108 -2.23 -13.46 -5.32
N GLU A 109 -1.15 -13.62 -4.55
CA GLU A 109 -1.24 -14.05 -3.16
C GLU A 109 -0.55 -13.05 -2.21
N PHE A 110 -1.26 -12.62 -1.18
CA PHE A 110 -0.73 -11.65 -0.21
C PHE A 110 0.51 -12.16 0.54
N LYS A 111 0.65 -13.48 0.70
CA LYS A 111 1.86 -14.08 1.30
C LYS A 111 3.13 -13.75 0.52
N ASP A 112 3.03 -13.55 -0.80
CA ASP A 112 4.17 -13.23 -1.66
C ASP A 112 4.59 -11.76 -1.45
N VAL A 113 3.65 -10.88 -1.11
CA VAL A 113 3.93 -9.51 -0.65
C VAL A 113 4.68 -9.53 0.68
N LEU A 114 4.24 -10.36 1.63
CA LEU A 114 4.94 -10.52 2.92
C LEU A 114 6.38 -11.03 2.69
N GLN A 115 6.55 -12.04 1.84
CA GLN A 115 7.86 -12.59 1.50
C GLN A 115 8.76 -11.54 0.83
N ALA A 116 8.23 -10.74 -0.10
CA ALA A 116 8.99 -9.69 -0.78
C ALA A 116 9.47 -8.57 0.16
N LEU A 117 8.86 -8.45 1.34
CA LEU A 117 9.18 -7.50 2.40
C LEU A 117 9.87 -8.15 3.61
N ASP A 118 10.26 -9.43 3.49
CA ASP A 118 10.85 -10.22 4.58
C ASP A 118 10.01 -10.23 5.87
N MET A 119 8.68 -10.19 5.71
CA MET A 119 7.72 -10.22 6.82
C MET A 119 7.23 -11.65 7.08
N PRO A 120 7.06 -12.04 8.37
CA PRO A 120 6.55 -13.36 8.73
C PRO A 120 5.06 -13.51 8.38
N VAL A 121 4.68 -14.73 8.02
CA VAL A 121 3.27 -15.13 7.95
C VAL A 121 2.76 -15.36 9.37
N ILE A 122 1.79 -14.57 9.80
CA ILE A 122 1.24 -14.63 11.17
C ILE A 122 -0.13 -15.30 11.11
N CYS A 123 -0.23 -16.52 11.64
CA CYS A 123 -1.53 -17.19 11.82
C CYS A 123 -2.34 -16.44 12.89
N LYS A 124 -3.29 -15.59 12.47
CA LYS A 124 -4.29 -15.01 13.38
C LYS A 124 -5.14 -16.14 13.97
N LYS A 125 -4.99 -16.44 15.27
CA LYS A 125 -5.95 -17.26 16.01
C LYS A 125 -7.23 -16.43 16.20
N THR A 126 -8.21 -16.70 15.34
CA THR A 126 -9.65 -16.39 15.42
C THR A 126 -10.08 -15.10 16.13
N GLY A 127 -10.67 -14.20 15.34
CA GLY A 127 -11.43 -13.03 15.80
C GLY A 127 -12.05 -12.24 14.65
N THR A 128 -11.36 -12.18 13.51
CA THR A 128 -11.94 -11.79 12.22
C THR A 128 -11.19 -12.59 11.17
N SER A 129 -11.91 -13.45 10.45
CA SER A 129 -11.42 -14.06 9.22
C SER A 129 -11.06 -12.93 8.26
N VAL A 130 -9.79 -12.52 8.25
CA VAL A 130 -9.19 -11.99 7.01
C VAL A 130 -9.17 -13.20 6.09
N ASN A 131 -10.32 -13.38 5.44
CA ASN A 131 -10.55 -14.36 4.42
C ASN A 131 -9.53 -14.05 3.33
N ILE A 132 -8.50 -14.89 3.25
CA ILE A 132 -7.64 -15.02 2.08
C ILE A 132 -8.52 -15.28 0.82
N GLU A 133 -9.75 -15.77 1.01
CA GLU A 133 -10.79 -15.87 -0.04
C GLU A 133 -11.55 -14.57 -0.37
N ARG A 134 -11.58 -13.56 0.50
CA ARG A 134 -12.26 -12.26 0.23
C ARG A 134 -11.34 -11.26 -0.47
N GLU A 135 -10.03 -11.39 -0.29
CA GLU A 135 -9.04 -10.64 -1.09
C GLU A 135 -9.02 -11.07 -2.57
N ARG A 136 -9.60 -12.24 -2.91
CA ARG A 136 -9.81 -12.69 -4.30
C ARG A 136 -10.88 -11.91 -5.07
N ARG A 137 -11.61 -10.98 -4.43
CA ARG A 137 -12.69 -10.18 -5.04
C ARG A 137 -12.37 -8.68 -5.17
N ILE A 138 -11.10 -8.32 -5.13
CA ILE A 138 -10.64 -6.98 -5.52
C ILE A 138 -10.12 -7.05 -6.96
#